data_AF-A0A3D0U329-F1
#
_entry.id   AF-A0A3D0U329-F1
#
_cell.length_a   1.000
_cell.length_b   1.000
_cell.length_c   1.000
_cell.angle_alpha   90.00
_cell.angle_beta   90.00
_cell.angle_gamma   90.00
#
_symmetry.space_group_name_H-M   'P 1'
#
loop_
_entity.id
_entity.type
_entity.pdbx_description
1 polymer ?
#
loop_
_entity_poly.entity_id
_entity_poly.type
_entity_poly.pdbx_seq_one_letter_code
_entity_poly.pdbx_strand_id
1 'polypeptide(L)'
;MPLLAALLLLLSIPCLATVTIDSEHAGPINLSSATRYLEDNSNSLNLQDILALPGSQWQAYGDNTFSMGYSTSTWWLTFNLANTSPEEVRHLLEVG
;
A
#
# COMPACT_ATOMS: atom_id res chain seq x y z
N MET A 1 24.93 -13.09 23.89
CA MET A 1 23.90 -12.02 23.89
C MET A 1 23.99 -11.04 22.71
N PRO A 2 25.14 -10.66 22.11
CA PRO A 2 25.14 -9.73 20.96
C PRO A 2 24.63 -10.38 19.66
N LEU A 3 24.83 -11.69 19.51
CA LEU A 3 24.41 -12.44 18.32
C LEU A 3 22.88 -12.49 18.15
N LEU A 4 22.15 -12.60 19.26
CA LEU A 4 20.68 -12.64 19.26
C LEU A 4 20.08 -11.26 18.93
N ALA A 5 20.69 -10.19 19.43
CA ALA A 5 20.29 -8.82 19.11
C ALA A 5 20.54 -8.48 17.63
N ALA A 6 21.67 -8.93 17.08
CA ALA A 6 21.96 -8.77 15.65
C ALA A 6 20.96 -9.54 14.77
N LEU A 7 20.55 -10.75 15.18
CA LEU A 7 19.55 -11.56 14.46
C LEU A 7 18.16 -10.92 14.47
N LEU A 8 17.74 -10.31 15.58
CA LEU A 8 16.46 -9.62 15.71
C LEU A 8 16.37 -8.35 14.84
N LEU A 9 17.48 -7.63 14.67
CA LEU A 9 17.57 -6.46 13.79
C LEU A 9 17.48 -6.81 12.29
N LEU A 10 17.87 -8.02 11.89
CA LEU A 10 17.80 -8.51 10.51
C LEU A 10 16.40 -8.98 10.09
N LEU A 11 15.50 -9.25 11.04
CA LEU A 11 14.14 -9.71 10.76
C LEU A 11 13.13 -8.56 10.54
N SER A 12 13.54 -7.32 10.78
CA SER A 12 12.69 -6.13 10.66
C SER A 12 12.53 -5.62 9.23
N ILE A 13 12.71 -6.48 8.22
CA ILE A 13 12.45 -6.07 6.84
C ILE A 13 10.93 -5.98 6.66
N PRO A 14 10.37 -4.78 6.40
CA PRO A 14 8.95 -4.68 6.11
C PRO A 14 8.67 -5.43 4.81
N CYS A 15 7.95 -6.55 4.92
CA CYS A 15 7.45 -7.27 3.76
C CYS A 15 6.40 -6.40 3.08
N LEU A 16 6.65 -5.97 1.86
CA LEU A 16 5.64 -5.30 1.04
C LEU A 16 4.60 -6.35 0.63
N ALA A 17 3.44 -6.31 1.28
CA ALA A 17 2.31 -7.16 0.90
C ALA A 17 1.81 -6.75 -0.49
N THR A 18 1.90 -7.67 -1.45
CA THR A 18 1.27 -7.54 -2.76
C THR A 18 -0.07 -8.25 -2.73
N VAL A 19 -1.11 -7.61 -3.25
CA VAL A 19 -2.42 -8.23 -3.40
C VAL A 19 -2.41 -9.06 -4.66
N THR A 20 -2.69 -10.35 -4.53
CA THR A 20 -2.88 -11.26 -5.66
C THR A 20 -4.31 -11.14 -6.17
N ILE A 21 -4.44 -10.92 -7.47
CA ILE A 21 -5.70 -10.92 -8.19
C ILE A 21 -5.70 -12.16 -9.07
N ASP A 22 -6.70 -13.01 -8.90
CA ASP A 22 -6.91 -14.19 -9.72
C ASP A 22 -8.34 -14.22 -10.28
N SER A 23 -8.55 -15.07 -11.28
CA SER A 23 -9.84 -15.23 -11.95
C SER A 23 -10.84 -16.10 -11.17
N GLU A 24 -10.41 -16.75 -10.07
CA GLU A 24 -11.24 -17.62 -9.25
C GLU A 24 -11.83 -16.90 -8.02
N HIS A 25 -11.33 -15.69 -7.71
CA HIS A 25 -11.76 -14.91 -6.56
C HIS A 25 -13.19 -14.40 -6.73
N ALA A 26 -14.14 -15.10 -6.13
CA ALA A 26 -15.55 -14.72 -6.10
C ALA A 26 -15.83 -13.74 -4.95
N GLY A 27 -15.64 -12.43 -5.18
CA GLY A 27 -16.05 -11.40 -4.22
C GLY A 27 -15.23 -10.10 -4.29
N PRO A 28 -15.61 -9.10 -3.47
CA PRO A 28 -14.82 -7.88 -3.31
C PRO A 28 -13.48 -8.19 -2.62
N ILE A 29 -12.40 -7.62 -3.16
CA ILE A 29 -11.06 -7.75 -2.61
C ILE A 29 -10.81 -6.54 -1.73
N ASN A 30 -10.60 -6.77 -0.43
CA ASN A 30 -10.28 -5.69 0.50
C ASN A 30 -8.82 -5.26 0.31
N LEU A 31 -8.60 -4.01 -0.09
CA LEU A 31 -7.28 -3.43 -0.32
C LEU A 31 -6.71 -2.67 0.90
N SER A 32 -7.47 -2.49 1.98
CA SER A 32 -7.05 -1.70 3.14
C SER A 32 -5.70 -2.15 3.71
N SER A 33 -5.53 -3.46 3.94
CA SER A 33 -4.31 -4.02 4.52
C SER A 33 -3.07 -3.85 3.65
N ALA A 34 -3.24 -3.74 2.34
CA ALA A 34 -2.17 -3.51 1.37
C ALA A 34 -2.00 -2.03 1.01
N THR A 35 -2.92 -1.17 1.47
CA THR A 35 -2.88 0.26 1.19
C THR A 35 -1.83 0.92 2.06
N ARG A 36 -0.95 1.66 1.39
CA ARG A 36 -0.02 2.59 2.00
C ARG A 36 -0.37 4.00 1.59
N TYR A 37 0.04 4.95 2.41
CA TYR A 37 -0.33 6.35 2.22
C TYR A 37 0.87 7.28 2.40
N LEU A 38 0.71 8.48 1.85
CA LEU A 38 1.58 9.62 2.06
C LEU A 38 0.70 10.86 2.24
N GLU A 39 0.98 11.63 3.29
CA GLU A 39 0.38 12.94 3.49
C GLU A 39 1.20 14.01 2.77
N ASP A 40 0.55 14.82 1.93
CA ASP A 40 1.09 16.07 1.43
C ASP A 40 0.30 17.24 2.03
N ASN A 41 0.78 17.70 3.18
CA ASN A 41 0.21 18.88 3.85
C ASN A 41 0.47 20.19 3.08
N SER A 42 1.45 20.21 2.17
CA SER A 42 1.80 21.39 1.38
C SER A 42 0.98 21.53 0.10
N ASN A 43 0.31 20.45 -0.33
CA ASN A 43 -0.39 20.36 -1.61
C ASN A 43 0.49 20.71 -2.81
N SER A 44 1.78 20.39 -2.74
CA SER A 44 2.78 20.77 -3.74
C SER A 44 3.22 19.61 -4.63
N LEU A 45 2.96 18.37 -4.22
CA LEU A 45 3.35 17.18 -4.96
C LEU A 45 2.39 16.95 -6.13
N ASN A 46 2.96 16.65 -7.30
CA ASN A 46 2.21 16.17 -8.45
C ASN A 46 2.45 14.67 -8.67
N LEU A 47 1.74 14.07 -9.64
CA LEU A 47 1.85 12.63 -9.92
C LEU A 47 3.27 12.18 -10.27
N GLN A 48 4.05 12.99 -11.01
CA GLN A 48 5.42 12.63 -11.39
C GLN A 48 6.33 12.59 -10.16
N ASP A 49 6.17 13.54 -9.24
CA ASP A 49 6.91 13.56 -7.98
C ASP A 49 6.62 12.29 -7.18
N ILE A 50 5.34 11.92 -7.06
CA ILE A 50 4.87 10.74 -6.33
C ILE A 50 5.42 9.44 -6.93
N LEU A 51 5.41 9.30 -8.26
CA LEU A 51 5.95 8.13 -8.94
C LEU A 51 7.48 8.00 -8.80
N ALA A 52 8.18 9.11 -8.55
CA ALA A 52 9.63 9.12 -8.33
C ALA A 52 10.03 8.83 -6.87
N LEU A 53 9.08 8.83 -5.92
CA LEU A 53 9.37 8.61 -4.52
C LEU A 53 9.82 7.17 -4.24
N PRO A 54 10.83 6.96 -3.38
CA PRO A 54 11.19 5.63 -2.94
C PRO A 54 10.08 5.04 -2.06
N GLY A 55 9.96 3.71 -2.08
CA GLY A 55 8.96 2.97 -1.30
C GLY A 55 8.96 3.26 0.21
N SER A 56 10.07 3.75 0.75
CA SER A 56 10.26 4.10 2.17
C SER A 56 9.50 5.37 2.62
N GLN A 57 9.02 6.20 1.69
CA GLN A 57 8.21 7.38 2.02
C GLN A 57 6.76 7.02 2.37
N TRP A 58 6.32 5.80 2.01
CA TRP A 58 4.96 5.35 2.18
C TRP A 58 4.76 4.69 3.53
N GLN A 59 3.72 5.11 4.25
CA GLN A 59 3.33 4.56 5.54
C GLN A 59 2.26 3.48 5.35
N ALA A 60 2.36 2.36 6.08
CA ALA A 60 1.28 1.38 6.12
C ALA A 60 0.11 1.91 6.94
N TYR A 61 -1.13 1.76 6.45
CA TYR A 61 -2.32 2.14 7.21
C TYR A 61 -2.79 1.04 8.15
N GLY A 62 -2.89 -0.21 7.65
CA GLY A 62 -3.38 -1.37 8.39
C GLY A 62 -4.74 -1.87 7.88
N ASP A 63 -5.45 -2.68 8.67
CA ASP A 63 -6.63 -3.45 8.22
C ASP A 63 -7.94 -2.66 8.18
N ASN A 64 -7.91 -1.36 8.49
CA ASN A 64 -9.11 -0.53 8.59
C ASN A 64 -9.38 0.26 7.29
N THR A 65 -10.60 0.75 7.11
CA THR A 65 -10.91 1.72 6.04
C THR A 65 -10.08 2.99 6.23
N PHE A 66 -9.36 3.42 5.20
CA PHE A 66 -8.53 4.62 5.23
C PHE A 66 -9.35 5.84 5.64
N SER A 67 -9.02 6.44 6.79
CA SER A 67 -9.69 7.64 7.30
C SER A 67 -8.69 8.51 8.06
N MET A 68 -8.51 9.74 7.60
CA MET A 68 -7.58 10.74 8.16
C MET A 68 -8.29 11.91 8.85
N GLY A 69 -9.62 11.82 9.01
CA GLY A 69 -10.43 12.94 9.51
C GLY A 69 -10.43 14.13 8.55
N TYR A 70 -10.69 15.32 9.10
CA TYR A 70 -10.74 16.56 8.31
C TYR A 70 -9.38 17.26 8.33
N SER A 71 -8.76 17.41 7.15
CA SER A 71 -7.59 18.25 6.94
C SER A 71 -7.63 18.93 5.57
N THR A 72 -6.73 19.88 5.35
CA THR A 72 -6.49 20.51 4.04
C THR A 72 -5.38 19.81 3.26
N SER A 73 -4.94 18.64 3.72
CA SER A 73 -3.83 17.89 3.11
C SER A 73 -4.31 17.13 1.88
N THR A 74 -3.43 16.96 0.90
CA THR A 74 -3.62 15.96 -0.15
C THR A 74 -3.12 14.62 0.36
N TRP A 75 -3.94 13.58 0.21
CA TRP A 75 -3.58 12.22 0.63
C TRP A 75 -3.34 11.36 -0.60
N TRP A 76 -2.12 10.84 -0.72
CA TRP A 76 -1.76 9.90 -1.77
C TRP A 76 -1.89 8.48 -1.24
N LEU A 77 -2.47 7.58 -2.03
CA LEU A 77 -2.67 6.18 -1.70
C LEU A 77 -1.97 5.30 -2.74
N THR A 78 -1.38 4.19 -2.29
CA THR A 78 -0.72 3.22 -3.16
C THR A 78 -0.90 1.80 -2.63
N PHE A 79 -0.99 0.84 -3.55
CA PHE A 79 -1.00 -0.59 -3.29
C PHE A 79 -0.41 -1.30 -4.52
N ASN A 80 0.13 -2.50 -4.31
CA ASN A 80 0.67 -3.32 -5.41
C ASN A 80 -0.32 -4.43 -5.74
N LEU A 81 -0.62 -4.55 -7.04
CA LEU A 81 -1.44 -5.64 -7.56
C LEU A 81 -0.58 -6.58 -8.40
N ALA A 82 -0.79 -7.88 -8.27
CA ALA A 82 -0.22 -8.88 -9.16
C ALA A 82 -1.33 -9.75 -9.73
N ASN A 83 -1.43 -9.84 -11.06
CA ASN A 83 -2.26 -10.82 -11.72
C ASN A 83 -1.53 -12.17 -11.73
N THR A 84 -2.07 -13.15 -11.01
CA THR A 84 -1.53 -14.52 -10.98
C THR A 84 -2.29 -15.49 -11.88
N SER A 85 -3.35 -15.03 -12.55
CA SER A 85 -4.09 -15.81 -13.54
C SER A 85 -3.32 -15.92 -14.86
N PRO A 86 -3.44 -17.04 -15.60
CA PRO A 86 -2.96 -17.14 -16.97
C PRO A 86 -3.74 -16.25 -17.95
N GLU A 87 -4.89 -15.71 -17.55
CA GLU A 87 -5.78 -14.90 -18.37
C GLU A 87 -5.85 -13.44 -17.90
N GLU A 88 -6.38 -12.58 -18.78
CA GLU A 88 -6.70 -11.19 -18.42
C GLU A 88 -7.86 -11.18 -17.41
N VAL A 89 -7.67 -10.51 -16.27
CA VAL A 89 -8.70 -10.37 -15.24
C VAL A 89 -9.20 -8.92 -15.21
N ARG A 90 -10.52 -8.74 -15.10
CA ARG A 90 -11.17 -7.43 -15.08
C ARG A 90 -11.87 -7.21 -13.75
N HIS A 91 -11.47 -6.15 -13.05
CA HIS A 91 -12.08 -5.70 -11.80
C HIS A 91 -12.37 -4.20 -11.86
N LEU A 92 -13.29 -3.77 -10.99
CA LEU A 92 -13.53 -2.36 -10.71
C LEU A 92 -12.77 -1.98 -9.44
N LEU A 93 -12.07 -0.84 -9.48
CA LEU A 93 -11.58 -0.18 -8.28
C LEU A 93 -12.69 0.74 -7.74
N GLU A 94 -13.14 0.45 -6.52
CA GLU A 94 -14.10 1.28 -5.81
C GLU A 94 -13.38 2.22 -4.83
N VAL A 95 -13.82 3.47 -4.77
CA VAL A 95 -13.35 4.49 -3.83
C VAL A 95 -14.59 5.12 -3.19
N GLY A 96 -14.72 5.05 -1.87
CA GLY A 96 -15.91 5.49 -1.12
C GLY A 96 -15.63 5.83 0.33
#